data_AF-A0A6G8QFT0-F1
#
_entry.id   AF-A0A6G8QFT0-F1
#
_cell.length_a   1.000
_cell.length_b   1.000
_cell.length_c   1.000
_cell.angle_alpha   90.00
_cell.angle_beta   90.00
_cell.angle_gamma   90.00
#
_symmetry.space_group_name_H-M   'P 1'
#
loop_
_entity.id
_entity.type
_entity.pdbx_description
1 polymer ?
#
loop_
_entity_poly.entity_id
_entity_poly.type
_entity_poly.pdbx_seq_one_letter_code
_entity_poly.pdbx_strand_id
1 'polypeptide(L)'
;MRKKKAFILPAMIFFFVFYFTLPFLTAFTTVLNATAFGPISWAYVYAFAQFVMTWGLAYAYIGQANKWDDLVDDARREAAQGSAEGSRA
;
A
#
# COMPACT_ATOMS: atom_id res chain seq x y z
N MET A 1 16.54 7.50 6.81
CA MET A 1 15.22 8.14 6.64
C MET A 1 14.71 8.28 5.18
N ARG A 2 15.56 8.39 4.14
CA ARG A 2 15.11 8.61 2.73
C ARG A 2 14.50 7.39 2.00
N LYS A 3 14.86 6.15 2.37
CA LYS A 3 14.26 4.93 1.79
C LYS A 3 12.82 4.65 2.27
N LYS A 4 12.32 5.39 3.28
CA LYS A 4 11.02 5.18 3.94
C LYS A 4 9.82 5.75 3.15
N LYS A 5 10.01 6.84 2.39
CA LYS A 5 8.92 7.51 1.63
C LYS A 5 8.70 6.95 0.22
N ALA A 6 9.65 6.19 -0.32
CA ALA A 6 9.59 5.71 -1.70
C ALA A 6 8.55 4.59 -1.93
N PHE A 7 7.96 4.02 -0.87
CA PHE A 7 7.05 2.88 -0.97
C PHE A 7 5.57 3.23 -0.82
N ILE A 8 5.24 4.21 0.03
CA ILE A 8 3.86 4.70 0.21
C ILE A 8 3.49 5.70 -0.89
N LEU A 9 4.46 6.47 -1.38
CA LEU A 9 4.26 7.46 -2.43
C LEU A 9 3.73 6.87 -3.75
N PRO A 10 4.25 5.73 -4.28
CA PRO A 10 3.66 5.11 -5.46
C PRO A 10 2.24 4.61 -5.21
N ALA A 11 1.91 4.11 -4.01
CA ALA A 11 0.55 3.69 -3.69
C ALA A 11 -0.46 4.86 -3.71
N MET A 12 -0.09 6.01 -3.15
CA MET A 12 -0.91 7.22 -3.23
C MET A 12 -1.09 7.73 -4.66
N ILE A 13 0.00 7.85 -5.43
CA ILE A 13 -0.05 8.31 -6.82
C ILE A 13 -0.88 7.36 -7.66
N PHE A 14 -0.69 6.05 -7.47
CA PHE A 14 -1.47 5.03 -8.16
C PHE A 14 -2.95 5.11 -7.79
N PHE A 15 -3.29 5.28 -6.51
CA PHE A 15 -4.68 5.45 -6.08
C PHE A 15 -5.32 6.67 -6.73
N PHE A 16 -4.62 7.80 -6.80
CA PHE A 16 -5.11 8.99 -7.50
C PHE A 16 -5.34 8.73 -8.99
N VAL A 17 -4.34 8.14 -9.67
CA VAL A 17 -4.47 7.79 -11.08
C VAL A 17 -5.65 6.84 -11.28
N PHE A 18 -5.79 5.78 -10.47
CA PHE A 18 -6.89 4.83 -10.55
C PHE A 18 -8.23 5.53 -10.30
N TYR A 19 -8.34 6.33 -9.24
CA TYR A 19 -9.55 7.09 -8.92
C TYR A 19 -9.99 7.98 -10.08
N PHE A 20 -9.07 8.68 -10.75
CA PHE A 20 -9.36 9.51 -11.92
C PHE A 20 -9.53 8.72 -13.21
N THR A 21 -8.96 7.52 -13.32
CA THR A 21 -9.06 6.66 -14.50
C THR A 21 -10.52 6.27 -14.75
N LEU A 22 -11.32 6.04 -13.70
CA LEU A 22 -12.73 5.68 -13.83
C LEU A 22 -13.59 6.80 -14.47
N PRO A 23 -13.66 8.04 -13.92
CA PRO A 23 -14.36 9.15 -14.56
C PRO A 23 -13.75 9.54 -15.91
N PHE A 24 -12.44 9.40 -16.09
CA PHE A 24 -11.80 9.66 -17.38
C PHE A 24 -12.24 8.64 -18.44
N LEU A 25 -12.21 7.34 -18.11
CA LEU A 25 -12.71 6.31 -19.03
C LEU A 25 -14.20 6.47 -19.26
N THR A 26 -15.03 6.72 -18.25
CA THR A 26 -16.48 6.82 -18.46
C THR A 26 -16.90 8.08 -19.21
N ALA A 27 -16.22 9.21 -19.03
CA ALA A 27 -16.54 10.47 -19.69
C ALA A 27 -16.01 10.54 -21.13
N PHE A 28 -14.84 9.94 -21.41
CA PHE A 28 -14.18 10.05 -22.72
C PHE A 28 -14.27 8.77 -23.55
N THR A 29 -14.65 7.62 -22.98
CA THR A 29 -14.65 6.34 -23.71
C THR A 29 -15.87 5.48 -23.38
N THR A 30 -16.37 4.73 -24.36
CA THR A 30 -17.35 3.65 -24.13
C THR A 30 -16.69 2.31 -23.76
N VAL A 31 -15.36 2.31 -23.58
CA VAL A 31 -14.53 1.12 -23.32
C VAL A 31 -15.07 0.32 -22.13
N LEU A 32 -15.51 0.97 -21.04
CA LEU A 32 -16.02 0.25 -19.86
C LEU A 32 -17.24 -0.65 -20.14
N ASN A 33 -18.08 -0.24 -21.10
CA ASN A 33 -19.22 -1.02 -21.59
C ASN A 33 -18.86 -1.90 -22.80
N ALA A 34 -17.75 -1.62 -23.47
CA ALA A 34 -17.27 -2.45 -24.55
C ALA A 34 -16.80 -3.79 -24.00
N THR A 35 -17.17 -4.86 -24.71
CA THR A 35 -16.77 -6.21 -24.41
C THR A 35 -15.31 -6.43 -24.80
N ALA A 36 -14.49 -6.81 -23.82
CA ALA A 36 -13.06 -7.06 -24.01
C ALA A 36 -12.80 -8.49 -24.50
N PHE A 37 -13.46 -9.48 -23.89
CA PHE A 37 -13.39 -10.89 -24.28
C PHE A 37 -14.74 -11.58 -24.00
N GLY A 38 -15.46 -11.99 -25.04
CA GLY A 38 -16.78 -12.60 -24.90
C GLY A 38 -17.76 -11.66 -24.17
N PRO A 39 -18.50 -12.08 -23.12
CA PRO A 39 -19.39 -11.23 -22.33
C PRO A 39 -18.67 -10.37 -21.27
N ILE A 40 -17.34 -10.50 -21.14
CA ILE A 40 -16.56 -9.77 -20.13
C ILE A 40 -16.23 -8.38 -20.67
N SER A 41 -16.80 -7.35 -20.05
CA SER A 41 -16.47 -5.95 -20.35
C SER A 41 -15.19 -5.48 -19.66
N TRP A 42 -14.67 -4.34 -20.10
CA TRP A 42 -13.53 -3.71 -19.43
C TRP A 42 -13.82 -3.32 -17.97
N ALA A 43 -15.08 -3.20 -17.57
CA ALA A 43 -15.46 -3.03 -16.16
C ALA A 43 -14.96 -4.20 -15.29
N TYR A 44 -15.04 -5.44 -15.78
CA TYR A 44 -14.53 -6.60 -15.05
C TYR A 44 -13.01 -6.63 -14.97
N VAL A 45 -12.32 -6.20 -16.03
CA VAL A 45 -10.85 -6.04 -16.02
C VAL A 45 -10.45 -5.02 -14.96
N TYR A 46 -11.18 -3.91 -14.88
CA TYR A 46 -10.96 -2.89 -13.87
C TYR A 46 -11.25 -3.41 -12.46
N ALA A 47 -12.34 -4.15 -12.27
CA ALA A 47 -12.64 -4.82 -11.01
C ALA A 47 -11.57 -5.82 -10.60
N PHE A 48 -11.01 -6.60 -11.55
CA PHE A 48 -9.89 -7.50 -11.26
C PHE A 48 -8.63 -6.75 -10.84
N ALA A 49 -8.33 -5.63 -11.51
CA ALA A 49 -7.21 -4.77 -11.13
C ALA A 49 -7.37 -4.17 -9.71
N GLN A 50 -8.59 -3.97 -9.21
CA GLN A 50 -8.83 -3.57 -7.80
C GLN A 50 -8.33 -4.62 -6.80
N PHE A 51 -8.43 -5.91 -7.10
CA PHE A 51 -7.88 -6.96 -6.25
C PHE A 51 -6.35 -6.90 -6.19
N VAL A 52 -5.70 -6.79 -7.35
CA VAL A 52 -4.24 -6.65 -7.43
C VAL A 52 -3.77 -5.39 -6.71
N MET A 53 -4.50 -4.28 -6.84
CA MET A 53 -4.24 -3.03 -6.12
C MET A 53 -4.33 -3.23 -4.60
N THR A 54 -5.40 -3.88 -4.13
CA THR A 54 -5.64 -4.12 -2.70
C THR A 54 -4.55 -5.01 -2.11
N TRP A 55 -4.16 -6.09 -2.80
CA TRP A 55 -3.04 -6.93 -2.38
C TRP A 55 -1.71 -6.20 -2.40
N GLY A 56 -1.49 -5.33 -3.38
CA GLY A 56 -0.31 -4.45 -3.42
C GLY A 56 -0.23 -3.55 -2.19
N LEU A 57 -1.34 -2.91 -1.79
CA LEU A 57 -1.42 -2.12 -0.57
C LEU A 57 -1.20 -2.95 0.69
N ALA A 58 -1.83 -4.14 0.77
CA ALA A 58 -1.69 -5.03 1.91
C ALA A 58 -0.24 -5.50 2.08
N TYR A 59 0.42 -5.93 0.98
CA TYR A 59 1.81 -6.36 1.01
C TYR A 59 2.76 -5.20 1.36
N ALA A 60 2.51 -4.01 0.78
CA ALA A 60 3.23 -2.79 1.11
C ALA A 60 3.11 -2.42 2.59
N TYR A 61 1.89 -2.52 3.15
CA TYR A 61 1.61 -2.24 4.54
C TYR A 61 2.33 -3.23 5.47
N ILE A 62 2.27 -4.52 5.19
CA ILE A 62 2.96 -5.57 5.98
C ILE A 62 4.47 -5.33 5.98
N GLY A 63 5.06 -5.03 4.82
CA GLY A 63 6.49 -4.73 4.72
C GLY A 63 6.92 -3.47 5.49
N GLN A 64 5.99 -2.53 5.71
CA GLN A 64 6.23 -1.35 6.52
C GLN A 64 6.05 -1.64 8.02
N ALA A 65 5.09 -2.47 8.41
CA ALA A 65 4.83 -2.87 9.81
C ALA A 65 6.07 -3.53 10.45
N ASN A 66 6.71 -4.46 9.74
CA ASN A 66 7.94 -5.14 10.22
C ASN A 66 9.10 -4.18 10.50
N LYS A 67 9.13 -3.00 9.87
CA LYS A 67 10.15 -1.96 10.13
C LYS A 67 9.85 -1.09 11.35
N TRP A 68 8.60 -1.07 11.82
CA TRP A 68 8.25 -0.40 13.07
C TRP A 68 8.59 -1.28 14.26
N ASP A 69 8.50 -2.60 14.12
CA ASP A 69 8.94 -3.56 15.14
C ASP A 69 10.43 -3.41 15.47
N ASP A 70 11.32 -3.26 14.47
CA ASP A 70 12.76 -3.03 14.71
C ASP A 70 13.02 -1.78 15.60
N LEU A 71 12.25 -0.71 15.41
CA LEU A 71 12.38 0.52 16.19
C LEU A 71 11.85 0.37 17.63
N VAL A 72 10.82 -0.45 17.82
CA VAL A 72 10.27 -0.75 19.14
C VAL A 72 11.21 -1.69 19.92
N ASP A 73 11.87 -2.62 19.23
CA ASP A 73 12.78 -3.58 19.86
C ASP A 73 14.07 -2.92 20.36
N ASP A 74 14.62 -1.97 19.59
CA ASP A 74 15.76 -1.14 20.03
C ASP A 74 15.38 -0.28 21.27
N ALA A 75 14.20 0.34 21.27
CA ALA A 75 13.73 1.13 22.41
C ALA A 75 13.49 0.26 23.68
N ARG A 76 13.03 -0.99 23.51
CA ARG A 76 12.88 -1.94 24.63
C ARG A 76 14.23 -2.38 25.19
N ARG A 77 15.25 -2.58 24.35
CA ARG A 77 16.60 -2.92 24.79
C ARG A 77 17.24 -1.81 25.62
N GLU A 78 17.11 -0.55 25.21
CA GLU A 78 17.62 0.58 25.98
C GLU A 78 16.92 0.72 27.34
N ALA A 79 15.59 0.56 27.38
CA ALA A 79 14.83 0.59 28.63
C ALA A 79 15.20 -0.56 29.60
N ALA A 80 15.47 -1.76 29.07
CA ALA A 80 15.89 -2.91 29.88
C ALA A 80 17.31 -2.74 30.45
N GLN A 81 18.22 -2.11 29.68
CA GLN A 81 19.59 -1.84 30.13
C GLN A 81 19.65 -0.76 31.21
N GLY A 82 18.90 0.34 31.06
CA GLY A 82 18.83 1.40 32.08
C GLY A 82 18.21 0.92 33.41
N SER A 83 17.29 -0.04 33.36
CA SER A 83 16.70 -0.65 34.55
C SER A 83 17.68 -1.57 35.31
N ALA A 84 18.60 -2.23 34.60
CA ALA A 84 19.60 -3.11 35.20
C ALA A 84 20.78 -2.33 35.82
N GLU A 85 21.06 -1.13 35.31
CA GLU A 85 22.10 -0.23 35.83
C GLU A 85 21.63 0.53 37.07
N GLY A 86 20.36 0.97 37.10
CA GLY A 86 19.74 1.60 38.28
C GLY A 86 19.48 0.66 39.46
N SER A 87 19.48 -0.67 39.24
CA SER A 87 19.39 -1.67 40.33
C SER A 87 20.75 -2.03 40.94
N ARG A 88 21.87 -1.55 40.35
CA ARG A 88 23.24 -1.79 40.82
C ARG A 88 23.88 -0.58 41.52
N ALA A 89 23.21 0.57 41.53
CA ALA A 89 23.55 1.78 42.27
C ALA A 89 22.77 1.82 43.60
#